data_AF-A0A2I1HSF9-F1
#
_entry.id   AF-A0A2I1HSF9-F1
#
_cell.length_a   1.000
_cell.length_b   1.000
_cell.length_c   1.000
_cell.angle_alpha   90.00
_cell.angle_beta   90.00
_cell.angle_gamma   90.00
#
_symmetry.space_group_name_H-M   'P 1'
#
loop_
_entity.id
_entity.type
_entity.pdbx_description
1 polymer ?
#
loop_
_entity_poly.entity_id
_entity_poly.type
_entity_poly.pdbx_seq_one_letter_code
_entity_poly.pdbx_strand_id
1 'polypeptide(L)'
;VYANSTVPDTSCVWKINEDQEKIRNNQLGKFLTIFYGDLFTLTNKNIQYNLGVSGDDESPATKNSKVYNGRYASLWHFRSTNSENPPYVKSKDIINLQSDQFVLRSSESTFTCDNKTYQEVACHKERIGGNDEVK
;
A
#
# COMPACT_ATOMS: atom_id res chain seq x y z
N VAL A 1 3.69 9.42 4.75
CA VAL A 1 3.67 8.15 5.50
C VAL A 1 5.10 7.69 5.67
N TYR A 2 5.46 7.08 6.80
CA TYR A 2 6.84 6.67 7.07
C TYR A 2 6.84 5.46 8.00
N ALA A 3 7.94 4.71 7.99
CA ALA A 3 8.18 3.67 8.98
C ALA A 3 9.00 4.25 10.14
N ASN A 4 8.63 3.89 11.37
CA ASN A 4 9.25 4.33 12.62
C ASN A 4 9.35 3.14 13.58
N SER A 5 9.93 3.37 14.78
CA SER A 5 10.00 2.50 15.97
C SER A 5 9.26 1.15 15.90
N THR A 6 9.96 0.08 16.32
CA THR A 6 9.51 -1.32 16.32
C THR A 6 8.36 -1.64 17.27
N VAL A 7 7.90 -0.70 18.11
CA VAL A 7 6.75 -0.93 19.01
C VAL A 7 5.45 -0.57 18.29
N PRO A 8 4.57 -1.54 17.99
CA PRO A 8 3.32 -1.28 17.30
C PRO A 8 2.37 -0.44 18.18
N ASP A 9 1.76 0.59 17.60
CA ASP A 9 0.66 1.36 18.20
C ASP A 9 -0.54 1.43 17.25
N THR A 10 -1.56 2.22 17.57
CA THR A 10 -2.74 2.35 16.70
C THR A 10 -2.44 3.04 15.36
N SER A 11 -1.32 3.76 15.24
CA SER A 11 -0.88 4.42 14.01
C SER A 11 -0.33 3.43 12.97
N CYS A 12 0.07 2.22 13.37
CA CYS A 12 0.47 1.16 12.44
C CYS A 12 -0.70 0.26 11.98
N VAL A 13 -1.93 0.52 12.46
CA VAL A 13 -3.11 -0.28 12.11
C VAL A 13 -3.88 0.38 10.97
N TRP A 14 -4.05 -0.37 9.88
CA TRP A 14 -4.82 0.05 8.71
C TRP A 14 -6.03 -0.88 8.53
N LYS A 15 -7.20 -0.28 8.26
CA LYS A 15 -8.44 -1.00 7.96
C LYS A 15 -8.62 -1.06 6.46
N ILE A 16 -8.91 -2.25 5.95
CA ILE A 16 -9.36 -2.45 4.57
C ILE A 16 -10.85 -2.09 4.52
N ASN A 17 -11.22 -1.20 3.61
CA ASN A 17 -12.63 -0.88 3.34
C ASN A 17 -12.94 -1.17 1.86
N GLU A 18 -14.03 -1.92 1.66
CA GLU A 18 -14.63 -2.14 0.35
C GLU A 18 -16.01 -1.46 0.32
N ASP A 19 -16.11 -0.39 -0.46
CA ASP A 19 -17.34 0.41 -0.53
C ASP A 19 -18.34 -0.16 -1.55
N GLN A 20 -17.88 -1.03 -2.45
CA GLN A 20 -18.66 -1.56 -3.57
C GLN A 20 -19.03 -3.03 -3.34
N GLU A 21 -20.28 -3.39 -3.66
CA GLU A 21 -20.68 -4.79 -3.77
C GLU A 21 -20.00 -5.43 -4.98
N LYS A 22 -19.68 -6.72 -4.87
CA LYS A 22 -19.01 -7.48 -5.93
C LYS A 22 -19.85 -8.69 -6.28
N ILE A 23 -19.71 -9.16 -7.51
CA ILE A 23 -20.30 -10.43 -7.93
C ILE A 23 -19.24 -11.52 -7.74
N ARG A 24 -19.53 -12.51 -6.90
CA ARG A 24 -18.69 -13.71 -6.75
C ARG A 24 -19.57 -14.94 -6.74
N ASN A 25 -19.18 -15.99 -7.47
CA ASN A 25 -19.95 -17.23 -7.59
C ASN A 25 -21.43 -16.97 -7.94
N ASN A 26 -21.69 -16.03 -8.86
CA ASN A 26 -23.03 -15.57 -9.26
C ASN A 26 -23.89 -14.95 -8.14
N GLN A 27 -23.27 -14.48 -7.05
CA GLN A 27 -23.94 -13.76 -5.97
C GLN A 27 -23.39 -12.34 -5.85
N LEU A 28 -24.30 -11.36 -5.81
CA LEU A 28 -23.98 -9.96 -5.49
C LEU A 28 -23.95 -9.79 -3.97
N GLY A 29 -22.89 -9.19 -3.43
CA GLY A 29 -22.85 -8.84 -2.02
C GLY A 29 -21.51 -8.31 -1.55
N LYS A 30 -21.41 -8.14 -0.23
CA LYS A 30 -20.16 -7.81 0.48
C LYS A 30 -19.56 -9.09 1.06
N PHE A 31 -18.31 -9.34 0.72
CA PHE A 31 -17.60 -10.53 1.17
C PHE A 31 -16.47 -10.12 2.12
N LEU A 32 -16.30 -10.84 3.22
CA LEU A 32 -15.21 -10.59 4.17
C LEU A 32 -13.84 -11.05 3.63
N THR A 33 -13.85 -11.96 2.67
CA THR A 33 -12.64 -12.48 2.04
C THR A 33 -12.13 -11.51 0.98
N ILE A 34 -10.85 -11.16 1.06
CA ILE A 34 -10.18 -10.35 0.03
C ILE A 34 -9.49 -11.29 -0.97
N PHE A 35 -9.81 -11.13 -2.25
CA PHE A 35 -9.18 -11.83 -3.36
C PHE A 35 -8.00 -11.02 -3.90
N TYR A 36 -7.00 -11.70 -4.42
CA TYR A 36 -5.95 -10.97 -5.15
C TYR A 36 -6.57 -10.24 -6.34
N GLY A 37 -6.19 -8.97 -6.53
CA GLY A 37 -6.81 -8.11 -7.53
C GLY A 37 -8.05 -7.33 -7.07
N ASP A 38 -8.63 -7.65 -5.90
CA ASP A 38 -9.70 -6.83 -5.35
C ASP A 38 -9.22 -5.41 -5.06
N LEU A 39 -10.02 -4.44 -5.49
CA LEU A 39 -9.82 -3.03 -5.16
C LEU A 39 -10.43 -2.70 -3.80
N PHE A 40 -9.67 -2.00 -2.97
CA PHE A 40 -10.07 -1.53 -1.65
C PHE A 40 -9.33 -0.23 -1.28
N THR A 41 -9.83 0.46 -0.26
CA THR A 41 -9.11 1.57 0.38
C THR A 41 -8.50 1.13 1.71
N LEU A 42 -7.45 1.84 2.16
CA LEU A 42 -6.79 1.60 3.44
C LEU A 42 -6.94 2.83 4.32
N THR A 43 -7.67 2.72 5.42
CA THR A 43 -7.85 3.81 6.39
C THR A 43 -7.06 3.56 7.66
N ASN A 44 -6.25 4.53 8.06
CA ASN A 44 -5.51 4.48 9.31
C ASN A 44 -6.47 4.52 10.51
N LYS A 45 -6.33 3.57 11.44
CA LYS A 45 -7.24 3.44 12.58
C LYS A 45 -7.16 4.63 13.54
N ASN A 46 -5.97 5.21 13.72
CA ASN A 46 -5.76 6.29 14.67
C ASN A 46 -6.31 7.62 14.17
N ILE A 47 -5.91 8.03 12.97
CA ILE A 47 -6.22 9.37 12.45
C ILE A 47 -7.39 9.40 11.43
N GLN A 48 -7.96 8.24 11.09
CA GLN A 48 -9.09 8.09 10.17
C GLN A 48 -8.89 8.67 8.77
N TYR A 49 -7.63 8.81 8.34
CA TYR A 49 -7.26 9.20 6.99
C TYR A 49 -6.86 7.98 6.15
N ASN A 50 -6.94 8.15 4.84
CA ASN A 50 -6.71 7.12 3.85
C ASN A 50 -5.28 7.16 3.33
N LEU A 51 -4.74 5.97 3.06
CA LEU A 51 -3.48 5.81 2.36
C LEU A 51 -3.68 6.21 0.89
N GLY A 52 -2.88 7.17 0.44
CA GLY A 52 -2.88 7.63 -0.94
C GLY A 52 -1.48 7.71 -1.52
N VAL A 53 -1.41 7.66 -2.85
CA VAL A 53 -0.22 7.95 -3.63
C VAL A 53 -0.48 9.18 -4.51
N SER A 54 0.50 10.08 -4.58
CA SER A 54 0.47 11.22 -5.49
C SER A 54 1.25 10.88 -6.76
N GLY A 55 0.66 11.15 -7.93
CA GLY A 55 1.31 10.94 -9.22
C GLY A 55 2.31 12.05 -9.59
N ASP A 56 2.15 13.21 -8.96
CA ASP A 56 2.85 14.47 -9.28
C ASP A 56 3.85 14.89 -8.19
N ASP A 57 3.63 14.48 -6.93
CA ASP A 57 4.53 14.84 -5.83
C ASP A 57 5.64 13.82 -5.63
N GLU A 58 6.84 14.34 -5.37
CA GLU A 58 8.03 13.57 -5.04
C GLU A 58 8.11 13.23 -3.54
N SER A 59 8.63 12.04 -3.24
CA SER A 59 8.95 11.57 -1.91
C SER A 59 10.23 12.25 -1.38
N PRO A 60 10.35 12.46 -0.06
CA PRO A 60 11.34 13.37 0.50
C PRO A 60 12.80 12.91 0.38
N ALA A 61 13.07 11.60 0.27
CA ALA A 61 14.44 11.07 0.20
C ALA A 61 14.81 10.61 -1.21
N THR A 62 13.96 9.82 -1.87
CA THR A 62 14.29 9.19 -3.16
C THR A 62 13.68 9.86 -4.37
N LYS A 63 12.82 10.87 -4.19
CA LYS A 63 12.05 11.51 -5.26
C LYS A 63 11.15 10.55 -6.06
N ASN A 64 10.82 9.42 -5.45
CA ASN A 64 9.80 8.51 -5.96
C ASN A 64 8.41 9.11 -5.74
N SER A 65 7.35 8.41 -6.10
CA SER A 65 5.99 8.93 -5.91
C SER A 65 5.62 9.00 -4.43
N LYS A 66 5.19 10.18 -3.98
CA LYS A 66 4.91 10.44 -2.57
C LYS A 66 3.71 9.63 -2.08
N VAL A 67 3.90 8.98 -0.93
CA VAL A 67 2.83 8.31 -0.19
C VAL A 67 2.36 9.20 0.95
N TYR A 68 1.06 9.50 0.95
CA TYR A 68 0.44 10.40 1.92
C TYR A 68 -0.68 9.72 2.69
N ASN A 69 -1.08 10.38 3.77
CA ASN A 69 -2.26 10.03 4.53
C ASN A 69 -3.21 11.23 4.48
N GLY A 70 -4.39 11.09 3.90
CA GLY A 70 -5.29 12.22 3.66
C GLY A 70 -6.76 11.84 3.55
N ARG A 71 -7.62 12.82 3.28
CA ARG A 71 -9.07 12.57 3.11
C ARG A 71 -9.36 11.75 1.85
N TYR A 72 -8.63 12.03 0.77
CA TYR A 72 -8.74 11.29 -0.48
C TYR A 72 -8.01 9.94 -0.39
N ALA A 73 -8.61 8.91 -0.97
CA ALA A 73 -8.08 7.56 -0.97
C ALA A 73 -7.60 7.18 -2.37
N SER A 74 -6.50 6.44 -2.44
CA SER A 74 -6.17 5.65 -3.62
C SER A 74 -6.85 4.28 -3.53
N LEU A 75 -7.20 3.70 -4.67
CA LEU A 75 -7.65 2.32 -4.74
C LEU A 75 -6.42 1.41 -4.82
N TRP A 76 -6.31 0.54 -3.83
CA TRP A 76 -5.23 -0.42 -3.70
C TRP A 76 -5.73 -1.83 -4.03
N HIS A 77 -4.81 -2.69 -4.45
CA HIS A 77 -5.05 -4.11 -4.53
C HIS A 77 -3.81 -4.90 -4.11
N PHE A 78 -4.04 -6.10 -3.59
CA PHE A 78 -2.97 -7.06 -3.36
C PHE A 78 -2.66 -7.80 -4.66
N ARG A 79 -1.37 -7.82 -5.03
CA ARG A 79 -0.84 -8.75 -6.03
C ARG A 79 -0.10 -9.87 -5.33
N SER A 80 -0.38 -11.11 -5.73
CA SER A 80 0.39 -12.25 -5.26
C SER A 80 1.83 -12.16 -5.78
N THR A 81 2.78 -12.56 -4.93
CA THR A 81 4.17 -12.78 -5.34
C THR A 81 4.43 -14.22 -5.78
N ASN A 82 3.52 -15.14 -5.46
CA ASN A 82 3.62 -16.56 -5.75
C ASN A 82 2.36 -17.04 -6.51
N SER A 83 2.55 -17.78 -7.59
CA SER A 83 1.46 -18.40 -8.37
C SER A 83 0.76 -19.56 -7.65
N GLU A 84 1.35 -20.12 -6.59
CA GLU A 84 0.78 -21.22 -5.80
C GLU A 84 -0.26 -20.75 -4.77
N ASN A 85 -0.35 -19.44 -4.52
CA ASN A 85 -1.32 -18.92 -3.56
C ASN A 85 -2.75 -19.18 -4.07
N PRO A 86 -3.69 -19.52 -3.16
CA PRO A 86 -5.10 -19.57 -3.52
C PRO A 86 -5.57 -18.20 -4.05
N PRO A 87 -6.75 -18.12 -4.70
CA PRO A 87 -7.21 -16.86 -5.29
C PRO A 87 -7.49 -15.75 -4.25
N TYR A 88 -7.40 -16.05 -2.96
CA TYR A 88 -7.64 -15.12 -1.86
C TYR A 88 -6.44 -14.97 -0.92
N VAL A 89 -6.37 -13.79 -0.32
CA VAL A 89 -5.28 -13.37 0.56
C VAL A 89 -5.45 -14.00 1.93
N LYS A 90 -4.38 -14.57 2.46
CA LYS A 90 -4.27 -15.12 3.80
C LYS A 90 -3.26 -14.32 4.63
N SER A 91 -3.41 -14.41 5.94
CA SER A 91 -2.39 -13.90 6.85
C SER A 91 -1.06 -14.58 6.58
N LYS A 92 0.03 -13.81 6.62
CA LYS A 92 1.43 -14.22 6.35
C LYS A 92 1.78 -14.41 4.87
N ASP A 93 0.86 -14.17 3.93
CA ASP A 93 1.21 -14.14 2.52
C ASP A 93 2.20 -12.99 2.25
N ILE A 94 3.21 -13.26 1.42
CA ILE A 94 4.07 -12.21 0.88
C ILE A 94 3.32 -11.58 -0.30
N ILE A 95 2.95 -10.32 -0.16
CA ILE A 95 2.11 -9.60 -1.11
C ILE A 95 2.81 -8.33 -1.58
N ASN A 96 2.48 -7.90 -2.80
CA ASN A 96 2.73 -6.53 -3.25
C ASN A 96 1.45 -5.73 -3.11
N LEU A 97 1.54 -4.56 -2.48
CA LEU A 97 0.44 -3.61 -2.40
C LEU A 97 0.62 -2.57 -3.52
N GLN A 98 -0.36 -2.48 -4.40
CA GLN A 98 -0.27 -1.68 -5.62
C GLN A 98 -1.51 -0.81 -5.81
N SER A 99 -1.34 0.38 -6.37
CA SER A 99 -2.40 1.29 -6.82
C SER A 99 -2.10 1.69 -8.26
N ASP A 100 -2.94 1.33 -9.23
CA ASP A 100 -2.64 1.51 -10.66
C ASP A 100 -1.24 0.98 -11.03
N GLN A 101 -0.30 1.83 -11.45
CA GLN A 101 1.09 1.47 -11.77
C GLN A 101 2.07 1.64 -10.59
N PHE A 102 1.58 2.10 -9.44
CA PHE A 102 2.38 2.45 -8.27
C PHE A 102 2.49 1.30 -7.28
N VAL A 103 3.70 0.79 -7.05
CA VAL A 103 3.97 -0.27 -6.06
C VAL A 103 4.50 0.35 -4.78
N LEU A 104 3.84 0.07 -3.65
CA LEU A 104 4.29 0.56 -2.34
C LEU A 104 5.58 -0.13 -1.92
N ARG A 105 6.61 0.64 -1.56
CA ARG A 105 7.87 0.13 -1.03
C ARG A 105 8.35 0.96 0.16
N SER A 106 8.99 0.27 1.10
CA SER A 106 9.94 0.88 2.02
C SER A 106 11.35 0.55 1.54
N SER A 107 12.27 1.51 1.68
CA SER A 107 13.70 1.34 1.39
C SER A 107 14.53 1.68 2.62
N GLU A 108 15.84 1.45 2.59
CA GLU A 108 16.76 1.94 3.63
C GLU A 108 16.98 3.47 3.57
N SER A 109 16.36 4.14 2.59
CA SER A 109 16.40 5.59 2.46
C SER A 109 15.69 6.25 3.63
N THR A 110 16.27 7.33 4.13
CA THR A 110 15.74 8.08 5.27
C THR A 110 15.57 9.55 4.93
N PHE A 111 14.67 10.20 5.64
CA PHE A 111 14.52 11.65 5.59
C PHE A 111 14.40 12.20 7.01
N THR A 112 14.81 13.45 7.19
CA THR A 112 14.73 14.15 8.48
C THR A 112 13.60 15.16 8.45
N CYS A 113 12.75 15.11 9.46
CA CYS A 113 11.68 16.09 9.70
C CYS A 113 11.61 16.35 11.20
N ASP A 114 11.50 17.61 11.62
CA ASP A 114 11.44 18.02 13.03
C ASP A 114 12.54 17.38 13.92
N ASN A 115 13.79 17.40 13.43
CA ASN A 115 14.97 16.81 14.08
C ASN A 115 14.88 15.30 14.36
N LYS A 116 13.96 14.60 13.70
CA LYS A 116 13.82 13.14 13.75
C LYS A 116 14.03 12.54 12.38
N THR A 117 14.71 11.39 12.35
CA THR A 117 14.97 10.64 11.12
C THR A 117 14.00 9.49 11.01
N TYR A 118 13.40 9.34 9.83
CA TYR A 118 12.41 8.32 9.54
C TYR A 118 12.80 7.52 8.31
N GLN A 119 12.42 6.25 8.28
CA GLN A 119 12.55 5.44 7.09
C GLN A 119 11.46 5.84 6.08
N GLU A 120 11.88 6.08 4.84
CA GLU A 120 10.98 6.48 3.77
C GLU A 120 10.05 5.33 3.37
N VAL A 121 8.78 5.69 3.15
CA VAL A 121 7.81 4.86 2.45
C VAL A 121 7.36 5.64 1.22
N ALA A 122 7.59 5.07 0.04
CA ALA A 122 7.31 5.70 -1.25
C ALA A 122 6.70 4.68 -2.23
N CYS A 123 6.19 5.18 -3.36
CA CYS A 123 5.72 4.33 -4.43
C CYS A 123 6.63 4.43 -5.66
N HIS A 124 6.91 3.29 -6.28
CA HIS A 124 7.66 3.23 -7.54
C HIS A 124 6.67 3.02 -8.69
N LYS A 125 6.88 3.74 -9.81
CA LYS A 125 6.15 3.53 -11.08
C LYS A 125 6.67 2.32 -11.86
N GLU A 126 7.82 1.77 -11.43
CA GLU A 126 8.51 0.69 -12.13
C GLU A 126 7.86 -0.67 -11.91
N ARG A 127 7.98 -1.52 -12.93
CA ARG A 127 7.43 -2.87 -12.94
C ARG A 127 8.21 -3.74 -11.95
N ILE A 128 7.49 -4.54 -11.17
CA ILE A 128 8.10 -5.54 -10.29
C ILE A 128 8.89 -6.53 -11.17
N GLY A 129 10.23 -6.53 -11.02
CA GLY A 129 11.13 -7.40 -11.79
C GLY A 129 11.71 -6.78 -13.07
N GLY A 130 11.60 -5.47 -13.28
CA GLY A 130 12.51 -4.79 -14.22
C GLY A 130 13.91 -4.82 -13.63
N ASN A 131 14.89 -5.36 -14.35
CA ASN A 131 16.29 -5.23 -13.96
C ASN A 131 16.60 -3.74 -13.78
N ASP A 132 17.18 -3.37 -12.63
CA ASP A 132 17.88 -2.10 -12.50
C ASP A 132 19.05 -2.15 -13.49
N GLU A 133 18.87 -1.62 -14.70
CA GLU A 133 20.02 -1.35 -15.56
C GLU A 133 20.81 -0.24 -14.87
N VAL A 134 21.97 -0.65 -14.36
CA VAL A 134 23.00 0.23 -13.83
C VAL A 134 23.30 1.28 -14.90
N LYS A 135 22.87 2.53 -14.66
CA LYS A 135 23.36 3.68 -15.41
C LYS A 135 24.70 4.14 -14.86
#